data_AF-A0A2T6EA18-F1
#
_entry.id   AF-A0A2T6EA18-F1
#
_cell.length_a   1.000
_cell.length_b   1.000
_cell.length_c   1.000
_cell.angle_alpha   90.00
_cell.angle_beta   90.00
_cell.angle_gamma   90.00
#
_symmetry.space_group_name_H-M   'P 1'
#
loop_
_entity.id
_entity.type
_entity.pdbx_description
1 polymer ?
#
loop_
_entity_poly.entity_id
_entity_poly.type
_entity_poly.pdbx_seq_one_letter_code
_entity_poly.pdbx_strand_id
1 'polypeptide(L)' 'MSTDTTSKTQVQKDSGQAPQSRDELRAKVANDVEAFLAAGGEVKEVERGKRADPPKAPSNQYGSRPI' A
#
# COMPACT_ATOMS: atom_id res chain seq x y z
N MET A 1 -13.21 -16.36 30.20
CA MET A 1 -11.98 -15.63 29.85
C MET A 1 -11.68 -15.95 28.39
N SER A 2 -12.09 -15.08 27.47
CA SER A 2 -12.03 -15.31 26.02
C SER A 2 -10.64 -15.03 25.46
N THR A 3 -10.10 -15.97 24.70
CA THR A 3 -8.83 -15.83 23.97
C THR A 3 -9.10 -15.25 22.58
N ASP A 4 -8.88 -13.94 22.41
CA ASP A 4 -8.93 -13.31 21.10
C ASP A 4 -7.75 -13.77 20.24
N THR A 5 -8.05 -14.68 19.32
CA THR A 5 -7.13 -15.16 18.30
C THR A 5 -7.05 -14.09 17.22
N THR A 6 -5.95 -13.33 17.18
CA THR A 6 -5.71 -12.33 16.13
C THR A 6 -5.52 -13.03 14.79
N SER A 7 -6.56 -12.97 13.95
CA SER A 7 -6.62 -13.52 12.61
C SER A 7 -5.55 -12.90 11.70
N LYS A 8 -4.61 -13.74 11.25
CA LYS A 8 -3.57 -13.42 10.28
C LYS A 8 -4.22 -13.02 8.95
N THR A 9 -4.05 -11.76 8.53
CA THR A 9 -4.47 -11.25 7.22
C THR A 9 -3.85 -12.11 6.12
N GLN A 10 -4.68 -12.89 5.42
CA GLN A 10 -4.26 -13.68 4.27
C GLN A 10 -4.04 -12.75 3.07
N VAL A 11 -2.80 -12.61 2.65
CA VAL A 11 -2.45 -12.04 1.35
C VAL A 11 -2.82 -13.08 0.29
N GLN A 12 -3.88 -12.83 -0.47
CA GLN A 12 -4.24 -13.65 -1.63
C GLN A 12 -3.08 -13.61 -2.63
N LYS A 13 -2.37 -14.74 -2.75
CA LYS A 13 -1.38 -14.96 -3.80
C LYS A 13 -2.15 -15.18 -5.10
N ASP A 14 -2.01 -14.26 -6.05
CA ASP A 14 -2.54 -14.36 -7.42
C ASP A 14 -2.01 -15.65 -8.06
N SER A 15 -2.76 -16.75 -7.91
CA SER A 15 -2.39 -18.07 -8.37
C SER A 15 -2.60 -18.15 -9.87
N GLY A 16 -1.64 -17.62 -10.62
CA GLY A 16 -1.38 -17.91 -12.03
C GLY A 16 -2.59 -17.80 -12.97
N GLN A 17 -3.04 -16.58 -13.28
CA GLN A 17 -3.74 -16.35 -14.55
C GLN A 17 -2.88 -16.87 -15.72
N ALA A 18 -3.55 -17.47 -16.72
CA ALA A 18 -2.93 -17.94 -17.95
C ALA A 18 -2.02 -16.88 -18.58
N PRO A 19 -0.91 -17.27 -19.23
CA PRO A 19 0.10 -16.32 -19.75
C PRO A 19 -0.51 -15.26 -20.67
N GLN A 20 -1.46 -15.65 -21.52
CA GLN A 20 -2.15 -14.78 -22.47
C GLN A 20 -2.94 -13.63 -21.81
N SER A 21 -3.64 -13.91 -20.70
CA SER A 21 -4.38 -12.84 -20.00
C SER A 21 -3.46 -11.90 -19.24
N ARG A 22 -2.24 -12.34 -18.89
CA ARG A 22 -1.19 -11.44 -18.36
C ARG A 22 -0.60 -10.54 -19.43
N ASP A 23 -0.56 -11.00 -20.68
CA ASP A 23 -0.04 -10.20 -21.81
C ASP A 23 -0.98 -9.04 -22.14
N GLU A 24 -2.30 -9.27 -22.14
CA GLU A 24 -3.30 -8.22 -22.30
C GLU A 24 -3.21 -7.17 -21.16
N LEU A 25 -3.09 -7.64 -19.92
CA LEU A 25 -2.87 -6.77 -18.77
C LEU A 25 -1.58 -5.96 -18.89
N ARG A 26 -0.48 -6.58 -19.37
CA ARG A 26 0.80 -5.89 -19.59
C ARG A 26 0.67 -4.81 -20.66
N ALA A 27 -0.01 -5.12 -21.77
CA ALA A 27 -0.25 -4.16 -22.85
C ALA A 27 -1.11 -2.98 -22.38
N LYS A 28 -2.16 -3.25 -21.59
CA LYS A 28 -2.99 -2.20 -21.00
C LYS A 28 -2.18 -1.28 -20.09
N VAL A 29 -1.39 -1.84 -19.18
CA VAL A 29 -0.52 -1.05 -18.28
C VAL A 29 0.49 -0.22 -19.06
N ALA A 30 1.09 -0.77 -20.12
CA ALA A 30 2.02 -0.02 -20.98
C ALA A 30 1.35 1.20 -21.61
N ASN A 31 0.15 1.02 -22.19
CA ASN A 31 -0.62 2.12 -22.78
C ASN A 31 -0.99 3.19 -21.75
N ASP A 32 -1.42 2.77 -20.55
CA ASP A 32 -1.78 3.71 -19.47
C ASP A 32 -0.57 4.54 -19.02
N VAL A 33 0.62 3.93 -18.97
CA VAL A 33 1.88 4.62 -18.66
C VAL A 33 2.26 5.62 -19.74
N GLU A 34 2.18 5.22 -21.02
CA GLU A 34 2.46 6.12 -22.15
C GLU A 34 1.53 7.34 -22.16
N ALA A 35 0.23 7.12 -21.93
CA ALA A 35 -0.75 8.19 -21.84
C ALA A 35 -0.45 9.16 -20.67
N PHE A 36 -0.05 8.63 -19.51
CA PHE A 36 0.33 9.44 -18.35
C PHE A 36 1.55 10.33 -18.63
N LEU A 37 2.58 9.78 -19.30
CA LEU A 37 3.76 10.54 -19.70
C LEU A 37 3.43 11.60 -20.76
N ALA A 38 2.61 11.24 -21.76
CA ALA A 38 2.17 12.17 -22.81
C ALA A 38 1.32 13.34 -22.27
N ALA A 39 0.54 13.09 -21.22
CA ALA A 39 -0.24 14.13 -20.53
C ALA A 39 0.63 15.08 -19.67
N GLY A 40 1.95 14.90 -19.64
CA GLY A 40 2.89 15.70 -18.84
C GLY A 40 3.07 15.19 -17.41
N GLY A 41 2.67 13.95 -17.12
CA GLY A 41 2.98 13.26 -15.87
C GLY A 41 4.48 12.90 -15.76
N GLU A 42 5.00 12.89 -14.54
CA GLU A 42 6.40 12.58 -14.25
C GLU A 42 6.48 11.41 -13.25
N VAL A 43 7.38 10.45 -13.49
CA VAL A 43 7.67 9.35 -12.56
C VAL A 43 8.75 9.81 -11.60
N LYS A 44 8.44 9.82 -10.30
CA LYS A 44 9.38 10.23 -9.25
C LYS A 44 9.90 9.00 -8.50
N GLU A 45 11.21 8.93 -8.35
CA GLU A 45 11.83 7.95 -7.48
C GLU A 45 11.56 8.32 -6.01
N VAL A 46 11.09 7.34 -5.24
CA VAL A 46 10.80 7.50 -3.81
C VAL A 46 11.73 6.61 -3.01
N GLU A 47 12.50 7.23 -2.11
CA GLU A 47 13.41 6.50 -1.23
C GLU A 47 12.66 5.48 -0.36
N ARG A 48 13.31 4.34 -0.14
CA ARG A 48 12.77 3.27 0.69
C ARG A 48 12.60 3.77 2.13
N GLY A 49 11.38 3.69 2.65
CA GLY A 49 11.06 4.13 4.01
C GLY A 49 10.58 5.58 4.11
N LYS A 50 10.48 6.32 3.00
CA LYS A 50 9.85 7.64 2.98
C LYS A 50 8.38 7.50 3.37
N ARG A 51 8.01 8.06 4.51
CA ARG A 51 6.63 8.22 4.98
C ARG A 51 6.30 9.70 4.98
N ALA A 52 5.13 10.07 4.48
CA ALA A 52 4.70 11.47 4.40
C ALA A 52 4.42 12.08 5.77
N ASP A 53 4.02 11.25 6.74
CA ASP A 53 3.78 11.65 8.11
C ASP A 53 4.67 10.82 9.05
N PRO A 54 5.56 11.45 9.83
CA PRO A 54 6.29 10.74 10.87
C PRO A 54 5.31 10.22 11.95
N PRO A 55 5.61 9.07 12.57
CA PRO A 55 4.78 8.57 13.66
C PRO A 55 4.71 9.62 14.79
N LYS A 56 3.49 9.98 15.17
CA LYS A 56 3.26 10.96 16.25
C LYS A 56 3.73 10.39 17.58
N ALA A 57 4.49 11.19 18.34
CA ALA A 57 4.89 10.83 19.69
C ALA A 57 3.65 10.58 20.57
N PRO A 58 3.68 9.56 21.46
CA PRO A 58 2.57 9.33 22.38
C PRO A 58 2.43 10.53 23.32
N SER A 59 1.21 11.01 23.50
CA SER A 59 0.91 12.00 24.53
C SER A 59 0.72 11.29 25.87
N ASN A 60 1.35 11.80 26.92
CA ASN A 60 1.20 11.27 28.27
C ASN A 60 -0.05 11.88 28.92
N GLN A 61 -1.20 11.22 28.78
CA GLN A 61 -2.45 11.57 29.49
C GLN A 61 -2.59 10.85 30.84
N TYR A 62 -1.56 10.13 31.29
CA TYR A 62 -1.61 9.45 32.59
C TYR A 62 -1.64 10.50 33.72
N GLY A 63 -2.60 10.37 34.64
CA GLY A 63 -2.75 11.29 35.78
C GLY A 63 -3.46 12.61 35.47
N SER A 64 -4.01 12.81 34.28
CA SER A 64 -4.76 14.04 33.93
C SER A 64 -6.18 14.09 34.54
N ARG A 65 -6.60 13.02 35.22
CA ARG A 65 -7.86 12.94 35.96
C ARG A 65 -7.55 13.02 37.45
N PRO A 66 -8.13 13.98 38.19
CA PRO A 66 -8.01 14.01 39.64
C PRO A 66 -8.63 12.75 40.25
N ILE A 67 -8.01 12.27 41.34
CA ILE A 67 -8.46 11.13 42.15
C ILE A 67 -9.49 11.56 43.18
#